data_AF-A0A920L7G9-F1
#
_entry.id   AF-A0A920L7G9-F1
#
_cell.length_a   1.000
_cell.length_b   1.000
_cell.length_c   1.000
_cell.angle_alpha   90.00
_cell.angle_beta   90.00
_cell.angle_gamma   90.00
#
_symmetry.space_group_name_H-M   'P 1'
#
loop_
_entity.id
_entity.type
_entity.pdbx_description
1 polymer ?
#
loop_
_entity_poly.entity_id
_entity_poly.type
_entity_poly.pdbx_seq_one_letter_code
_entity_poly.pdbx_strand_id
1 'polypeptide(L)'
;MLDADIRTLVQFYQNHGFLEFSVDSSQVSLDKEKKHVYVTINVSEGKRFIIDKVMVSGKFILNVEKIADAIETFSGEYVSKGKINRSVDAIKALMSEHGYALQT
;
A
#
# COMPACT_ATOMS: atom_id res chain seq x y z
N MET A 1 -18.93 -4.16 -6.74
CA MET A 1 -19.57 -2.99 -6.08
C MET A 1 -18.62 -1.84 -6.23
N LEU A 2 -19.10 -0.66 -6.62
CA LEU A 2 -18.30 0.53 -6.90
C LEU A 2 -17.30 0.87 -5.78
N ASP A 3 -17.66 0.61 -4.53
CA ASP A 3 -16.77 0.78 -3.37
C ASP A 3 -15.50 -0.08 -3.43
N ALA A 4 -15.60 -1.31 -3.95
CA ALA A 4 -14.44 -2.19 -4.12
C ALA A 4 -13.51 -1.68 -5.23
N ASP A 5 -14.08 -1.15 -6.30
CA ASP A 5 -13.34 -0.54 -7.39
C ASP A 5 -12.64 0.75 -6.93
N ILE A 6 -13.33 1.59 -6.15
CA ILE A 6 -12.76 2.78 -5.50
C ILE A 6 -11.61 2.39 -4.57
N ARG A 7 -11.78 1.35 -3.74
CA ARG A 7 -10.68 0.85 -2.88
C ARG A 7 -9.49 0.40 -3.71
N THR A 8 -9.73 -0.27 -4.84
CA THR A 8 -8.68 -0.72 -5.76
C THR A 8 -7.94 0.48 -6.36
N LEU A 9 -8.65 1.54 -6.74
CA LEU A 9 -8.07 2.79 -7.21
C LEU A 9 -7.18 3.44 -6.14
N VAL A 10 -7.68 3.55 -4.90
CA VAL A 10 -6.89 4.10 -3.78
C VAL A 10 -5.62 3.29 -3.55
N GLN A 11 -5.74 1.96 -3.52
CA GLN A 11 -4.58 1.07 -3.37
C GLN A 11 -3.59 1.23 -4.53
N PHE A 12 -4.07 1.40 -5.76
CA PHE A 12 -3.23 1.65 -6.92
C PHE A 12 -2.36 2.90 -6.72
N TYR A 13 -2.95 4.04 -6.39
CA TYR A 13 -2.20 5.29 -6.18
C TYR A 13 -1.22 5.19 -4.99
N GLN A 14 -1.65 4.59 -3.88
CA GLN A 14 -0.80 4.40 -2.69
C GLN A 14 0.37 3.43 -2.94
N ASN A 15 0.24 2.54 -3.91
CA ASN A 15 1.31 1.65 -4.35
C ASN A 15 2.30 2.32 -5.31
N HIS A 16 1.98 3.51 -5.82
CA HIS A 16 2.81 4.29 -6.76
C HIS A 16 3.41 5.56 -6.15
N GLY A 17 3.34 5.73 -4.83
CA GLY A 17 3.98 6.84 -4.11
C GLY A 17 3.03 7.91 -3.61
N PHE A 18 1.73 7.83 -3.91
CA PHE A 18 0.74 8.83 -3.46
C PHE A 18 0.10 8.38 -2.15
N LEU A 19 0.81 8.58 -1.05
CA LEU A 19 0.37 8.14 0.29
C LEU A 19 -0.88 8.86 0.78
N GLU A 20 -1.06 10.10 0.33
CA GLU A 20 -2.16 10.99 0.68
C GLU A 20 -3.34 10.90 -0.30
N PHE A 21 -3.28 10.01 -1.29
CA PHE A 21 -4.36 9.86 -2.27
C PHE A 21 -5.69 9.54 -1.58
N SER A 22 -6.72 10.33 -1.89
CA SER A 22 -8.09 10.14 -1.42
C SER A 22 -9.11 10.32 -2.54
N VAL A 23 -10.25 9.66 -2.36
CA VAL A 23 -11.46 9.92 -3.16
C VAL A 23 -12.37 10.80 -2.33
N ASP A 24 -12.67 11.99 -2.85
CA ASP A 24 -13.43 13.01 -2.12
C ASP A 24 -14.93 12.79 -2.26
N SER A 25 -15.37 12.35 -3.44
CA SER A 25 -16.74 11.92 -3.67
C SER A 25 -16.87 11.05 -4.93
N SER A 26 -17.91 10.21 -4.94
CA SER A 26 -18.33 9.46 -6.13
C SER A 26 -19.81 9.73 -6.40
N GLN A 27 -20.13 10.13 -7.63
CA GLN A 27 -21.50 10.43 -8.06
C GLN A 27 -21.87 9.50 -9.22
N VAL A 28 -23.08 8.94 -9.17
CA VAL A 28 -23.64 8.13 -10.24
C VAL A 28 -24.83 8.86 -10.82
N SER A 29 -24.83 9.11 -12.12
CA SER A 29 -25.93 9.74 -12.83
C SER A 29 -26.38 8.88 -14.01
N LEU A 30 -27.66 8.99 -14.32
CA LEU A 30 -28.28 8.36 -15.49
C LEU A 30 -28.59 9.46 -16.49
N ASP A 31 -28.44 9.17 -17.78
CA ASP A 31 -28.96 10.06 -18.80
C ASP A 31 -30.50 10.12 -18.76
N LYS A 32 -31.08 11.12 -19.43
CA LYS A 32 -32.54 11.33 -19.44
C LYS A 32 -33.31 10.12 -19.98
N GLU A 33 -32.71 9.37 -20.90
CA GLU A 33 -33.32 8.17 -21.48
C GLU A 33 -33.07 6.89 -20.66
N LYS A 34 -32.29 6.97 -19.57
CA LYS A 34 -31.84 5.83 -18.74
C LYS A 34 -31.11 4.74 -19.54
N LYS A 35 -30.51 5.11 -20.67
CA LYS A 35 -29.70 4.24 -21.55
C LYS A 35 -28.22 4.27 -21.19
N HIS A 36 -27.76 5.29 -20.47
CA HIS A 36 -26.36 5.52 -20.13
C HIS A 36 -26.22 5.81 -18.64
N VAL A 37 -25.21 5.18 -18.03
CA VAL A 37 -24.79 5.43 -16.65
C VAL A 37 -23.46 6.17 -16.70
N TYR A 38 -23.37 7.29 -16.00
CA TYR A 38 -22.13 8.04 -15.80
C TYR A 38 -21.70 7.92 -14.34
N VAL A 39 -20.42 7.67 -14.13
CA VAL A 39 -19.81 7.67 -12.80
C VAL A 39 -18.75 8.76 -12.78
N THR A 40 -18.93 9.74 -11.91
CA THR A 40 -17.97 10.84 -11.70
C THR A 40 -17.28 10.62 -10.36
N ILE A 41 -15.95 10.57 -10.36
CA ILE A 41 -15.14 10.40 -9.15
C ILE A 41 -14.26 11.63 -9.00
N ASN A 42 -14.46 12.38 -7.91
CA ASN A 42 -13.58 13.48 -7.54
C ASN A 42 -12.48 12.95 -6.63
N VAL A 43 -11.23 13.26 -6.97
CA VAL A 43 -10.05 12.72 -6.29
C VAL A 43 -9.09 13.83 -5.89
N SER A 44 -8.36 13.59 -4.81
CA SER A 44 -7.24 14.39 -4.37
C SER A 44 -5.99 13.50 -4.40
N GLU A 45 -5.07 13.76 -5.34
CA GLU A 45 -3.88 12.91 -5.52
C GLU A 45 -2.84 13.08 -4.41
N GLY A 46 -2.69 14.32 -3.91
CA GLY A 46 -1.67 14.68 -2.94
C GLY A 46 -0.25 14.65 -3.54
N LYS A 47 0.76 14.53 -2.67
CA LYS A 47 2.16 14.50 -3.09
C LYS A 47 2.66 13.06 -3.31
N ARG A 48 3.65 12.94 -4.17
CA ARG A 48 4.36 11.68 -4.41
C ARG A 48 5.60 11.60 -3.53
N PHE A 49 5.73 10.52 -2.77
CA PHE A 49 6.81 10.30 -1.80
C PHE A 49 7.84 9.30 -2.32
N ILE A 50 9.11 9.56 -2.01
CA ILE A 50 10.26 8.70 -2.29
C ILE A 50 10.79 8.17 -0.96
N ILE A 51 11.25 6.92 -0.96
CA ILE A 51 11.89 6.30 0.21
C ILE A 51 13.29 6.89 0.37
N ASP A 52 13.52 7.65 1.44
CA ASP A 52 14.85 8.19 1.75
C ASP A 52 15.78 7.10 2.31
N LYS A 53 15.32 6.37 3.33
CA LYS A 53 16.11 5.33 3.97
C LYS A 53 15.22 4.19 4.46
N VAL A 54 15.70 2.97 4.29
CA VAL A 54 15.11 1.78 4.91
C VAL A 54 16.00 1.35 6.06
N MET A 55 15.42 1.21 7.25
CA MET A 55 16.11 0.75 8.45
C MET A 55 15.23 -0.30 9.14
N VAL A 56 15.87 -1.37 9.59
CA VAL A 56 15.23 -2.35 10.46
C VAL A 56 15.81 -2.21 11.84
N SER A 57 14.95 -2.03 12.84
CA SER A 57 15.34 -1.94 14.25
C SER A 57 14.54 -2.95 15.08
N GLY A 58 15.19 -3.58 16.06
CA GLY A 58 14.55 -4.59 16.92
C GLY A 58 15.53 -5.59 17.52
N LYS A 59 15.01 -6.54 18.30
CA LYS A 59 15.79 -7.67 18.81
C LYS A 59 15.90 -8.73 17.71
N PHE A 60 16.96 -8.66 16.92
CA PHE A 60 17.23 -9.63 15.87
C PHE A 60 17.90 -10.86 16.46
N ILE A 61 17.15 -11.95 16.53
CA ILE A 61 17.70 -13.28 16.82
C ILE A 61 18.11 -13.96 15.50
N LEU A 62 17.54 -13.50 14.39
CA LEU A 62 17.83 -13.93 13.02
C LEU A 62 19.00 -13.15 12.43
N ASN A 63 19.72 -13.78 11.49
CA ASN A 63 20.73 -13.10 10.69
C ASN A 63 20.09 -11.92 9.94
N VAL A 64 20.67 -10.72 10.10
CA VAL A 64 20.23 -9.46 9.47
C VAL A 64 20.16 -9.60 7.95
N GLU A 65 21.01 -10.42 7.32
CA GLU A 65 20.98 -10.68 5.88
C GLU A 65 19.65 -11.28 5.44
N LYS A 66 19.11 -12.27 6.16
CA LYS A 66 17.81 -12.89 5.83
C LYS A 66 16.64 -11.91 5.97
N ILE A 67 16.76 -10.97 6.90
CA ILE A 67 15.76 -9.92 7.09
C ILE A 67 15.86 -8.88 5.96
N ALA A 68 17.08 -8.52 5.57
CA ALA A 68 17.30 -7.60 4.44
C ALA A 68 16.77 -8.18 3.12
N ASP A 69 16.97 -9.47 2.88
CA ASP A 69 16.44 -10.17 1.69
C ASP A 69 14.91 -10.19 1.63
N ALA A 70 14.22 -10.13 2.77
CA ALA A 70 12.76 -10.07 2.84
C ALA A 70 12.18 -8.68 2.54
N ILE A 71 13.03 -7.65 2.43
CA ILE A 71 12.60 -6.28 2.16
C ILE A 71 12.52 -6.08 0.65
N GLU A 72 11.31 -5.84 0.15
CA GLU A 72 11.07 -5.57 -1.27
C GLU A 72 11.30 -4.10 -1.66
N THR A 73 11.59 -3.24 -0.68
CA THR A 73 11.78 -1.80 -0.90
C THR A 73 13.20 -1.29 -0.67
N PHE A 74 13.66 -0.35 -1.47
CA PHE A 74 14.99 0.26 -1.40
C PHE A 74 14.94 1.80 -1.42
N SER A 75 16.02 2.43 -0.96
CA SER A 75 16.15 3.89 -1.00
C SER A 75 16.16 4.42 -2.43
N GLY A 76 15.48 5.55 -2.66
CA GLY A 76 15.39 6.21 -3.96
C GLY A 76 14.20 5.79 -4.82
N GLU A 77 13.45 4.75 -4.45
CA GLU A 77 12.21 4.40 -5.16
C GLU A 77 10.98 5.11 -4.60
N TYR A 78 9.90 5.16 -5.38
CA TYR A 78 8.62 5.65 -4.89
C TYR A 78 8.01 4.70 -3.85
N VAL A 79 7.44 5.29 -2.81
CA VAL A 79 6.82 4.53 -1.74
C VAL A 79 5.71 3.63 -2.29
N SER A 80 5.69 2.37 -1.87
CA SER A 80 4.62 1.44 -2.22
C SER A 80 4.09 0.76 -0.97
N LYS A 81 2.86 1.10 -0.54
CA LYS A 81 2.24 0.47 0.64
C LYS A 81 2.18 -1.06 0.50
N GLY A 82 1.90 -1.56 -0.69
CA GLY A 82 1.87 -3.00 -0.97
C GLY A 82 3.21 -3.68 -0.73
N LYS A 83 4.32 -3.11 -1.23
CA LYS A 83 5.67 -3.66 -0.99
C LYS A 83 6.05 -3.58 0.49
N ILE A 84 5.71 -2.49 1.17
CA ILE A 84 5.96 -2.32 2.60
C ILE A 84 5.23 -3.41 3.40
N ASN A 85 3.94 -3.60 3.14
CA ASN A 85 3.15 -4.62 3.83
C ASN A 85 3.69 -6.03 3.57
N ARG A 86 4.04 -6.37 2.32
CA ARG A 86 4.66 -7.67 2.01
C ARG A 86 5.99 -7.88 2.72
N SER A 87 6.82 -6.84 2.79
CA SER A 87 8.09 -6.89 3.53
C SER A 87 7.85 -7.14 5.02
N VAL A 88 6.86 -6.47 5.61
CA VAL A 88 6.47 -6.67 7.01
C VAL A 88 5.95 -8.10 7.24
N ASP A 89 5.11 -8.61 6.34
CA ASP A 89 4.55 -9.96 6.45
C ASP A 89 5.61 -11.05 6.24
N ALA A 90 6.56 -10.84 5.32
CA ALA A 90 7.70 -11.72 5.12
C ALA A 90 8.60 -11.78 6.36
N ILE A 91 8.90 -10.64 6.98
CA ILE A 91 9.68 -10.57 8.22
C ILE A 91 8.92 -11.28 9.36
N LYS A 92 7.60 -11.06 9.48
CA LYS A 92 6.76 -11.76 10.47
C LYS A 92 6.76 -13.28 10.28
N ALA A 93 6.68 -13.74 9.04
CA ALA A 93 6.71 -15.15 8.70
C ALA A 93 8.06 -15.79 9.09
N LEU A 94 9.18 -15.12 8.77
CA LEU A 94 10.52 -15.57 9.15
C LEU A 94 10.69 -15.68 10.67
N MET A 95 10.17 -14.72 11.43
CA MET A 95 10.21 -14.76 12.90
C MET A 95 9.33 -15.88 13.47
N SER A 96 8.15 -16.09 12.90
CA SER A 96 7.20 -17.13 13.32
C SER A 96 7.74 -18.53 13.08
N GLU A 97 8.43 -18.77 11.96
CA GLU A 97 9.10 -20.04 11.66
C GLU A 97 10.12 -20.44 12.73
N HIS A 98 10.78 -19.47 13.34
CA HIS A 98 11.78 -19.68 14.39
C HIS A 98 11.17 -19.70 15.81
N GLY A 99 9.84 -19.79 15.91
CA GLY A 99 9.12 -19.92 17.19
C GLY A 99 8.86 -18.58 17.91
N TYR A 100 9.04 -17.44 17.24
CA TYR A 100 8.81 -16.12 17.82
C TYR A 100 7.55 -15.48 17.24
N ALA A 101 6.53 -15.31 18.08
CA ALA A 101 5.41 -14.43 17.76
C ALA A 101 5.83 -12.97 18.00
N LEU A 102 5.70 -12.11 16.98
CA LEU A 102 5.62 -10.67 17.20
C LEU A 102 4.30 -10.40 17.94
N GLN A 103 4.33 -10.42 19.28
CA GLN A 103 3.26 -9.80 20.05
C GLN A 103 3.26 -8.32 19.68
N THR A 104 2.18 -7.91 19.01
CA THR A 104 1.86 -6.51 18.72
C THR A 104 1.19 -5.90 19.93
#